data_AF-A0A7S0LJL5-F1
#
_entry.id   AF-A0A7S0LJL5-F1
#
_cell.length_a   1.000
_cell.length_b   1.000
_cell.length_c   1.000
_cell.angle_alpha   90.00
_cell.angle_beta   90.00
_cell.angle_gamma   90.00
#
_symmetry.space_group_name_H-M   'P 1'
#
loop_
_entity.id
_entity.type
_entity.pdbx_description
1 polymer ?
#
loop_
_entity_poly.entity_id
_entity_poly.type
_entity_poly.pdbx_seq_one_letter_code
_entity_poly.pdbx_strand_id
1 'polypeptide(L)'
;AVEDNLNPAGEGQVRGISTGNRLGPGIQIASIPELGAGDTWTTCSLGAHSDPPQDVAHLQFKSRIAFKLVWCAPTFESFVLVDDDGEMLASATPSGALPALSERQANYEMVRGSKYARRAQEAG
;
A
#
# COMPACT_ATOMS: atom_id res chain seq x y z
N ALA A 1 -1.03 -16.33 -13.50
CA ALA A 1 -0.25 -15.23 -14.09
C ALA A 1 -1.09 -13.97 -13.93
N VAL A 2 -0.53 -12.89 -13.37
CA VAL A 2 -1.20 -11.58 -13.42
C VAL A 2 -1.39 -11.18 -14.90
N GLU A 3 -2.61 -11.34 -15.39
CA GLU A 3 -3.01 -10.84 -16.69
C GLU A 3 -3.02 -9.30 -16.66
N ASP A 4 -2.85 -8.67 -17.82
CA ASP A 4 -2.95 -7.21 -17.96
C ASP A 4 -4.24 -6.70 -17.28
N ASN A 5 -4.08 -5.83 -16.28
CA ASN A 5 -5.17 -5.41 -15.41
C ASN A 5 -5.97 -4.28 -16.07
N LEU A 6 -6.92 -4.68 -16.91
CA LEU A 6 -8.06 -3.84 -17.24
C LEU A 6 -8.85 -3.69 -15.94
N ASN A 7 -8.93 -2.50 -15.34
CA ASN A 7 -9.84 -2.22 -14.21
C ASN A 7 -11.25 -2.05 -14.78
N PRO A 8 -12.01 -3.15 -15.04
CA PRO A 8 -13.19 -3.09 -15.86
C PRO A 8 -14.33 -2.54 -15.00
N ALA A 9 -15.34 -1.92 -15.62
CA ALA A 9 -16.54 -1.56 -14.88
C ALA A 9 -17.22 -2.84 -14.36
N GLY A 10 -17.43 -2.97 -13.04
CA GLY A 10 -18.08 -4.15 -12.44
C GLY A 10 -17.61 -4.49 -11.03
N GLU A 11 -17.86 -5.74 -10.59
CA GLU A 11 -17.64 -6.24 -9.22
C GLU A 11 -16.18 -6.32 -8.74
N GLY A 12 -15.20 -5.95 -9.57
CA GLY A 12 -13.78 -5.84 -9.20
C GLY A 12 -13.19 -4.44 -9.34
N GLN A 13 -14.05 -3.45 -9.62
CA GLN A 13 -13.57 -2.10 -9.92
C GLN A 13 -13.05 -1.40 -8.67
N VAL A 14 -11.81 -0.88 -8.75
CA VAL A 14 -11.31 0.07 -7.75
C VAL A 14 -11.63 1.47 -8.23
N ARG A 15 -12.52 2.15 -7.50
CA ARG A 15 -12.93 3.53 -7.82
C ARG A 15 -11.74 4.48 -7.67
N GLY A 16 -11.52 5.31 -8.69
CA GLY A 16 -10.41 6.29 -8.72
C GLY A 16 -9.13 5.80 -9.41
N ILE A 17 -9.10 4.56 -9.94
CA ILE A 17 -7.98 4.00 -10.69
C ILE A 17 -8.34 3.89 -12.18
N SER A 18 -7.40 4.19 -13.07
CA SER A 18 -7.60 4.12 -14.52
C SER A 18 -7.99 2.71 -14.98
N THR A 19 -8.92 2.63 -15.94
CA THR A 19 -9.42 1.37 -16.53
C THR A 19 -8.39 0.64 -17.40
N GLY A 20 -7.31 1.32 -17.81
CA GLY A 20 -6.24 0.78 -18.67
C GLY A 20 -4.86 0.81 -18.02
N ASN A 21 -4.68 0.10 -16.90
CA ASN A 21 -3.41 0.06 -16.18
C ASN A 21 -2.54 -1.13 -16.65
N ARG A 22 -1.39 -0.83 -17.28
CA ARG A 22 -0.46 -1.84 -17.83
C ARG A 22 0.67 -2.24 -16.87
N LEU A 23 0.48 -2.04 -15.57
CA LEU A 23 1.53 -2.30 -14.60
C LEU A 23 1.70 -3.80 -14.26
N GLY A 24 0.77 -4.67 -14.68
CA GLY A 24 0.78 -6.12 -14.43
C GLY A 24 2.13 -6.82 -14.66
N PRO A 25 2.75 -6.69 -15.85
CA PRO A 25 4.08 -7.23 -16.12
C PRO A 25 5.18 -6.66 -15.20
N GLY A 26 5.07 -5.38 -14.84
CA GLY A 26 5.99 -4.74 -13.90
C GLY A 26 5.89 -5.32 -12.49
N ILE A 27 4.68 -5.70 -12.04
CA ILE A 27 4.46 -6.38 -10.75
C ILE A 27 5.15 -7.73 -10.75
N GLN A 28 4.90 -8.54 -11.77
CA GLN A 28 5.49 -9.88 -11.89
C GLN A 28 7.02 -9.82 -11.79
N ILE A 29 7.64 -8.89 -12.52
CA ILE A 29 9.09 -8.70 -12.52
C ILE A 29 9.59 -8.27 -11.14
N ALA A 30 8.86 -7.38 -10.46
CA ALA A 30 9.23 -6.85 -9.15
C ALA A 30 8.72 -7.70 -7.97
N SER A 31 8.12 -8.86 -8.24
CA SER A 31 7.54 -9.71 -7.21
C SER A 31 8.61 -10.37 -6.37
N ILE A 32 8.33 -10.54 -5.08
CA ILE A 32 9.20 -11.25 -4.12
C ILE A 32 8.61 -12.65 -3.90
N PRO A 33 9.06 -13.70 -4.61
CA PRO A 33 8.43 -15.03 -4.57
C PRO A 33 8.44 -15.67 -3.17
N GLU A 34 9.37 -15.26 -2.32
CA GLU A 34 9.53 -15.73 -0.95
C GLU A 34 8.35 -15.33 -0.04
N LEU A 35 7.54 -14.35 -0.44
CA LEU A 35 6.33 -13.91 0.30
C LEU A 35 5.08 -14.77 -0.01
N GLY A 36 5.23 -15.82 -0.81
CA GLY A 36 4.17 -16.77 -1.13
C GLY A 36 3.51 -16.51 -2.49
N ALA A 37 2.42 -17.23 -2.75
CA ALA A 37 1.70 -17.10 -4.02
C ALA A 37 0.96 -15.76 -4.11
N GLY A 38 1.22 -15.00 -5.19
CA GLY A 38 0.66 -13.67 -5.42
C GLY A 38 1.78 -12.65 -5.68
N ASP A 39 1.78 -12.07 -6.88
CA ASP A 39 2.79 -11.09 -7.29
C ASP A 39 2.79 -9.87 -6.34
N THR A 40 3.93 -9.43 -5.81
CA THR A 40 3.95 -8.43 -4.74
C THR A 40 3.83 -7.00 -5.28
N TRP A 41 2.88 -6.24 -4.74
CA TRP A 41 2.59 -4.88 -5.20
C TRP A 41 2.85 -3.83 -4.11
N THR A 42 3.30 -2.67 -4.55
CA THR A 42 3.56 -1.49 -3.71
C THR A 42 3.02 -0.30 -4.50
N THR A 43 2.00 0.40 -3.97
CA THR A 43 1.70 1.84 -4.17
C THR A 43 0.21 2.22 -4.11
N CYS A 44 -0.75 1.29 -4.12
CA CYS A 44 -2.16 1.67 -4.01
C CYS A 44 -2.64 1.69 -2.56
N SER A 45 -2.82 2.89 -1.99
CA SER A 45 -3.36 3.08 -0.62
C SER A 45 -4.86 3.35 -0.58
N LEU A 46 -5.50 3.61 -1.73
CA LEU A 46 -6.95 3.80 -1.81
C LEU A 46 -7.67 2.50 -1.42
N GLY A 47 -8.56 2.56 -0.43
CA GLY A 47 -9.28 1.40 0.11
C GLY A 47 -8.53 0.62 1.20
N ALA A 48 -7.29 0.98 1.51
CA ALA A 48 -6.47 0.28 2.52
C ALA A 48 -6.89 0.54 3.98
N HIS A 49 -7.82 1.48 4.22
CA HIS A 49 -8.39 1.69 5.56
C HIS A 49 -9.48 0.66 5.92
N SER A 50 -10.02 -0.08 4.94
CA SER A 50 -11.08 -1.07 5.17
C SER A 50 -10.54 -2.42 5.64
N ASP A 51 -11.40 -3.24 6.25
CA ASP A 51 -11.08 -4.62 6.66
C ASP A 51 -12.16 -5.59 6.12
N PRO A 52 -11.83 -6.53 5.19
CA PRO A 52 -10.53 -6.69 4.54
C PRO A 52 -10.19 -5.51 3.61
N PRO A 53 -8.89 -5.22 3.36
CA PRO A 53 -8.47 -4.11 2.49
C PRO A 53 -9.14 -4.16 1.12
N GLN A 54 -9.67 -3.02 0.68
CA GLN A 54 -10.35 -2.86 -0.62
C GLN A 54 -9.44 -2.17 -1.64
N ASP A 55 -8.12 -2.35 -1.50
CA ASP A 55 -7.15 -1.75 -2.40
C ASP A 55 -6.90 -2.61 -3.66
N VAL A 56 -6.16 -2.05 -4.61
CA VAL A 56 -5.87 -2.67 -5.91
C VAL A 56 -5.15 -4.02 -5.77
N ALA A 57 -4.26 -4.17 -4.79
CA ALA A 57 -3.52 -5.42 -4.60
C ALA A 57 -4.50 -6.55 -4.27
N HIS A 58 -5.38 -6.31 -3.31
CA HIS A 58 -6.32 -7.31 -2.81
C HIS A 58 -7.48 -7.55 -3.78
N LEU A 59 -8.06 -6.50 -4.35
CA LEU A 59 -9.25 -6.62 -5.19
C LEU A 59 -8.96 -7.04 -6.62
N GLN A 60 -7.98 -6.42 -7.28
CA GLN A 60 -7.73 -6.65 -8.70
C GLN A 60 -6.68 -7.73 -8.91
N PHE A 61 -5.53 -7.61 -8.23
CA PHE A 61 -4.43 -8.53 -8.41
C PHE A 61 -4.58 -9.82 -7.58
N LYS A 62 -5.57 -9.87 -6.68
CA LYS A 62 -5.77 -10.97 -5.74
C LYS A 62 -4.46 -11.36 -5.04
N SER A 63 -3.70 -10.33 -4.66
CA SER A 63 -2.35 -10.46 -4.13
C SER A 63 -2.19 -9.72 -2.81
N ARG A 64 -1.11 -10.04 -2.11
CA ARG A 64 -0.66 -9.37 -0.88
C ARG A 64 0.28 -8.22 -1.22
N ILE A 65 0.32 -7.22 -0.34
CA ILE A 65 1.35 -6.19 -0.44
C ILE A 65 2.68 -6.72 0.09
N ALA A 66 3.81 -6.37 -0.56
CA ALA A 66 5.13 -6.64 0.02
C ALA A 66 5.39 -5.74 1.22
N PHE A 67 5.06 -4.46 1.09
CA PHE A 67 5.11 -3.50 2.17
C PHE A 67 4.21 -2.28 1.89
N LYS A 68 3.80 -1.58 2.95
CA LYS A 68 3.21 -0.25 2.90
C LYS A 68 4.07 0.71 3.72
N LEU A 69 4.40 1.86 3.14
CA LEU A 69 5.00 2.97 3.87
C LEU A 69 3.91 3.79 4.54
N VAL A 70 4.02 3.99 5.86
CA VAL A 70 3.11 4.81 6.66
C VAL A 70 3.92 5.82 7.47
N TRP A 71 3.65 7.11 7.26
CA TRP A 71 4.28 8.19 8.04
C TRP A 71 3.70 8.27 9.46
N CYS A 72 4.54 8.52 10.46
CA CYS A 72 4.17 8.51 11.87
C CYS A 72 3.74 9.90 12.36
N ALA A 73 2.51 10.03 12.81
CA ALA A 73 2.05 11.21 13.56
C ALA A 73 2.81 11.32 14.91
N PRO A 74 2.95 12.51 15.53
CA PRO A 74 2.37 13.79 15.12
C PRO A 74 3.29 14.63 14.22
N THR A 75 4.59 14.38 14.19
CA THR A 75 5.56 15.21 13.43
C THR A 75 5.67 14.81 11.97
N PHE A 76 5.33 13.55 11.65
CA PHE A 76 5.48 12.96 10.31
C PHE A 76 6.92 12.96 9.81
N GLU A 77 7.91 13.02 10.71
CA GLU A 77 9.35 12.99 10.36
C GLU A 77 9.91 11.58 10.22
N SER A 78 9.22 10.58 10.77
CA SER A 78 9.55 9.17 10.65
C SER A 78 8.45 8.41 9.93
N PHE A 79 8.80 7.24 9.40
CA PHE A 79 7.85 6.30 8.82
C PHE A 79 8.15 4.86 9.24
N VAL A 80 7.14 4.01 9.11
CA VAL A 80 7.26 2.55 9.22
C VAL A 80 6.95 1.92 7.86
N LEU A 81 7.62 0.80 7.58
CA LEU A 81 7.21 -0.15 6.56
C LEU A 81 6.46 -1.27 7.26
N VAL A 82 5.25 -1.56 6.82
CA VAL A 82 4.44 -2.67 7.34
C VAL A 82 4.11 -3.67 6.25
N ASP A 83 3.99 -4.95 6.59
CA ASP A 83 3.56 -5.99 5.67
C ASP A 83 2.03 -6.00 5.48
N ASP A 84 1.54 -7.04 4.80
CA ASP A 84 0.11 -7.23 4.54
C ASP A 84 -0.73 -7.38 5.80
N ASP A 85 -0.17 -7.93 6.88
CA ASP A 85 -0.84 -8.09 8.18
C ASP A 85 -0.76 -6.82 9.05
N GLY A 86 -0.02 -5.80 8.60
CA GLY A 86 0.22 -4.58 9.35
C GLY A 86 1.35 -4.71 10.37
N GLU A 87 2.15 -5.78 10.28
CA GLU A 87 3.33 -5.97 11.12
C GLU A 87 4.51 -5.17 10.59
N MET A 88 5.33 -4.65 11.50
CA MET A 88 6.45 -3.78 11.15
C MET A 88 7.58 -4.59 10.53
N LEU A 89 7.98 -4.20 9.32
CA LEU A 89 9.17 -4.70 8.63
C LEU A 89 10.40 -3.83 8.94
N ALA A 90 10.22 -2.51 8.97
CA ALA A 90 11.28 -1.55 9.24
C ALA A 90 10.72 -0.19 9.68
N SER A 91 11.60 0.66 10.23
CA SER A 91 11.29 2.06 10.55
C SER A 91 12.47 2.96 10.23
N ALA A 92 12.23 4.21 9.83
CA ALA A 92 13.30 5.18 9.58
C ALA A 92 12.86 6.63 9.83
N THR A 93 13.84 7.48 10.11
CA THR A 93 13.71 8.96 10.13
C THR A 93 14.57 9.51 8.98
N PRO A 94 14.02 9.57 7.76
CA PRO A 94 14.78 9.99 6.58
C PRO A 94 15.18 11.47 6.67
N SER A 95 16.30 11.82 6.06
CA SER A 95 16.77 13.20 5.91
C SER A 95 16.87 13.60 4.43
N GLY A 96 16.96 14.90 4.16
CA GLY A 96 17.05 15.45 2.80
C GLY A 96 15.72 15.94 2.25
N ALA A 97 15.52 15.81 0.94
CA ALA A 97 14.28 16.22 0.28
C ALA A 97 13.17 15.20 0.59
N LEU A 98 12.22 15.60 1.44
CA LEU A 98 11.07 14.79 1.82
C LEU A 98 9.81 15.25 1.09
N PRO A 99 8.79 14.38 0.95
CA PRO A 99 7.45 14.81 0.54
C PRO A 99 6.91 15.93 1.44
N ALA A 100 6.03 16.77 0.89
CA ALA A 100 5.43 17.86 1.63
C ALA A 100 4.70 17.32 2.87
N LEU A 101 4.65 18.11 3.95
CA LEU A 101 3.99 17.68 5.19
C LEU A 101 2.54 17.24 4.95
N SER A 102 1.81 17.96 4.11
CA SER A 102 0.43 17.62 3.72
C SER A 102 0.30 16.25 3.05
N GLU A 103 1.27 15.83 2.25
CA GLU A 103 1.28 14.53 1.57
C GLU A 103 1.57 13.40 2.57
N ARG A 104 2.47 13.63 3.52
CA ARG A 104 2.79 12.68 4.60
C ARG A 104 1.59 12.50 5.54
N GLN A 105 0.90 13.60 5.87
CA GLN A 105 -0.35 13.57 6.62
C GLN A 105 -1.45 12.83 5.88
N ALA A 106 -1.64 13.10 4.58
CA ALA A 106 -2.62 12.40 3.76
C ALA A 106 -2.31 10.90 3.66
N ASN A 107 -1.04 10.50 3.58
CA ASN A 107 -0.62 9.10 3.65
C ASN A 107 -1.10 8.41 4.92
N TYR A 108 -0.85 9.01 6.10
CA TYR A 108 -1.32 8.46 7.36
C TYR A 108 -2.85 8.45 7.45
N GLU A 109 -3.52 9.50 6.99
CA GLU A 109 -4.99 9.58 6.99
C GLU A 109 -5.63 8.46 6.18
N MET A 110 -5.04 8.09 5.04
CA MET A 110 -5.57 7.03 4.18
C MET A 110 -5.61 5.65 4.84
N VAL A 111 -4.82 5.41 5.88
CA VAL A 111 -4.76 4.14 6.61
C VAL A 111 -5.21 4.25 8.06
N ARG A 112 -5.55 5.46 8.51
CA ARG A 112 -5.96 5.71 9.89
C ARG A 112 -7.12 4.80 10.27
N GLY A 113 -7.00 4.14 11.41
CA GLY A 113 -8.01 3.22 11.93
C GLY A 113 -7.96 1.81 11.32
N SER A 114 -7.03 1.51 10.42
CA SER A 114 -6.80 0.16 9.91
C SER A 114 -5.56 -0.49 10.51
N LYS A 115 -5.38 -1.79 10.21
CA LYS A 115 -4.22 -2.57 10.66
C LYS A 115 -2.87 -1.93 10.30
N TYR A 116 -2.82 -1.21 9.16
CA TYR A 116 -1.58 -0.58 8.69
C TYR A 116 -1.17 0.66 9.51
N ALA A 117 -2.10 1.32 10.22
CA ALA A 117 -1.78 2.49 11.03
C ALA A 117 -1.21 2.15 12.42
N ARG A 118 -1.44 0.93 12.91
CA ARG A 118 -1.11 0.53 14.30
C ARG A 118 0.36 0.78 14.66
N ARG A 119 1.28 0.28 13.83
CA ARG A 119 2.71 0.41 14.06
C ARG A 119 3.22 1.85 13.89
N ALA A 120 2.56 2.65 13.04
CA ALA A 120 2.88 4.06 12.91
C ALA A 120 2.44 4.89 14.13
N GLN A 121 1.35 4.49 14.80
CA GLN A 121 0.89 5.11 16.06
C GLN A 121 1.80 4.78 17.25
N GLU A 122 2.37 3.58 17.28
CA GLU A 122 3.31 3.17 18.33
C GLU A 122 4.69 3.83 18.18
N ALA A 123 5.07 4.20 16.95
CA ALA A 123 6.41 4.68 16.61
C ALA A 123 6.58 6.20 16.61
N GLY A 124 5.51 6.97 16.83
CA GLY A 124 5.53 8.45 16.84
C GLY A 124 5.03 9.03 18.15
#